data_AF-A0A968PCZ5-F1
#
_entry.id   AF-A0A968PCZ5-F1
#
_cell.length_a   1.000
_cell.length_b   1.000
_cell.length_c   1.000
_cell.angle_alpha   90.00
_cell.angle_beta   90.00
_cell.angle_gamma   90.00
#
_symmetry.space_group_name_H-M   'P 1'
#
loop_
_entity.id
_entity.type
_entity.pdbx_description
1 polymer ?
#
loop_
_entity_poly.entity_id
_entity_poly.type
_entity_poly.pdbx_seq_one_letter_code
_entity_poly.pdbx_strand_id
1 'polypeptide(L)' 'MLSDLLMPRMGGQELHRQVRQEQIDTRFVCISGFTNGTELASDVVFLGKPPRAETLYAALERALESGRPGR' A
#
# COMPACT_ATOMS: atom_id res chain seq x y z
N MET A 1 -1.51 -5.16 -4.75
CA MET A 1 -2.81 -4.49 -4.56
C MET A 1 -2.58 -3.00 -4.34
N LEU A 2 -3.41 -2.17 -4.95
CA LEU A 2 -3.38 -0.71 -4.85
C LEU A 2 -4.68 -0.23 -4.21
N SER A 3 -4.62 0.63 -3.19
CA SER A 3 -5.82 1.11 -2.48
C SER A 3 -5.67 2.55 -2.00
N ASP A 4 -6.80 3.23 -1.80
CA ASP A 4 -6.84 4.47 -1.01
C ASP A 4 -6.81 4.16 0.50
N LEU A 5 -6.41 5.13 1.31
CA LEU A 5 -6.49 5.06 2.77
C LEU A 5 -7.92 5.32 3.25
N LEU A 6 -8.57 6.34 2.69
CA LEU A 6 -9.93 6.74 3.06
C LEU A 6 -10.90 6.24 2.00
N MET A 7 -11.70 5.25 2.36
CA MET A 7 -12.74 4.69 1.49
C MET A 7 -14.03 4.50 2.30
N PRO A 8 -15.20 4.61 1.66
CA PRO A 8 -16.47 4.31 2.33
C PRO A 8 -16.51 2.86 2.82
N ARG A 9 -17.09 2.65 4.00
CA ARG A 9 -17.31 1.34 4.67
C ARG A 9 -16.06 0.67 5.23
N MET A 10 -14.95 0.66 4.50
CA MET A 10 -13.70 0.00 4.92
C MET A 10 -12.50 0.83 4.48
N GLY A 11 -11.69 1.31 5.44
CA GLY A 11 -10.46 2.04 5.13
C GLY A 11 -9.31 1.14 4.68
N GLY A 12 -8.30 1.73 4.06
CA GLY A 12 -7.13 1.01 3.53
C GLY A 12 -6.34 0.24 4.59
N GLN A 13 -6.29 0.73 5.84
CA GLN A 13 -5.65 0.00 6.95
C GLN A 13 -6.41 -1.28 7.32
N GLU A 14 -7.73 -1.20 7.38
CA GLU A 14 -8.57 -2.35 7.71
C GLU A 14 -8.50 -3.37 6.58
N LEU A 15 -8.54 -2.90 5.32
CA LEU A 15 -8.34 -3.75 4.15
C LEU A 15 -6.96 -4.44 4.17
N HIS A 16 -5.88 -3.72 4.49
CA HIS A 16 -4.54 -4.31 4.61
C HIS A 16 -4.51 -5.42 5.65
N ARG A 17 -5.11 -5.18 6.83
CA ARG A 17 -5.18 -6.17 7.91
C ARG A 17 -5.91 -7.45 7.48
N GLN A 18 -7.06 -7.32 6.82
CA GLN A 18 -7.83 -8.46 6.33
C GLN A 18 -7.08 -9.23 5.24
N VAL A 19 -6.51 -8.51 4.27
CA VAL A 19 -5.71 -9.14 3.20
C VAL A 19 -4.49 -9.86 3.77
N ARG A 20 -3.84 -9.34 4.81
CA ARG A 20 -2.72 -10.03 5.47
C ARG A 20 -3.13 -11.31 6.20
N GLN A 21 -4.36 -11.39 6.71
CA GLN A 21 -4.88 -12.61 7.35
C GLN A 21 -5.15 -13.73 6.33
N GLU A 22 -5.53 -13.37 5.10
CA GLU A 22 -5.93 -14.35 4.07
C GLU A 22 -4.82 -14.63 3.03
N GLN A 23 -3.98 -13.63 2.73
CA GLN A 23 -3.00 -13.66 1.64
C GLN A 23 -1.70 -12.96 2.07
N ILE A 24 -0.86 -13.70 2.78
CA ILE A 24 0.37 -13.15 3.37
C ILE A 24 1.38 -12.62 2.34
N ASP A 25 1.31 -13.04 1.07
CA ASP A 25 2.25 -12.63 0.03
C ASP A 25 1.83 -11.37 -0.74
N THR A 26 0.58 -10.93 -0.59
CA THR A 26 0.05 -9.79 -1.35
C THR A 26 0.75 -8.50 -0.95
N ARG A 27 1.32 -7.80 -1.93
CA ARG A 27 2.00 -6.52 -1.72
C ARG A 27 0.99 -5.39 -1.72
N PHE A 28 1.11 -4.47 -0.76
CA PHE A 28 0.13 -3.41 -0.55
C PHE A 28 0.76 -2.04 -0.79
N VAL A 29 0.16 -1.29 -1.71
CA VAL A 29 0.52 0.11 -1.96
C VAL A 29 -0.71 0.97 -1.66
N CYS A 30 -0.53 1.97 -0.82
CA CYS A 30 -1.56 2.92 -0.42
C CYS A 30 -1.31 4.27 -1.09
N ILE A 31 -2.31 4.82 -1.78
CA ILE A 31 -2.27 6.17 -2.36
C ILE A 31 -3.34 7.04 -1.71
N SER A 32 -2.97 8.08 -0.96
CA SER A 32 -3.92 8.97 -0.28
C SER A 32 -3.48 10.43 -0.30
N GLY A 33 -4.44 11.36 -0.33
CA GLY A 33 -4.20 12.79 -0.13
C GLY A 33 -4.25 13.22 1.34
N PHE A 34 -4.54 12.28 2.25
CA PHE A 34 -4.75 12.52 3.67
C PHE A 34 -3.89 11.55 4.48
N THR A 35 -3.04 12.10 5.36
CA THR A 35 -2.13 11.32 6.23
C THR A 35 -2.16 11.77 7.69
N ASN A 36 -3.18 12.50 8.14
CA ASN A 36 -3.19 13.10 9.48
C ASN A 36 -2.98 12.06 10.59
N GLY A 37 -1.72 11.89 11.01
CA GLY A 37 -1.31 11.02 12.12
C GLY A 37 -1.61 9.53 11.91
N THR A 38 -1.94 9.08 10.70
CA THR A 38 -2.26 7.67 10.48
C THR A 38 -0.99 6.85 10.36
N GLU A 39 -0.70 6.04 11.38
CA GLU A 39 0.44 5.12 11.37
C GLU A 39 0.15 3.94 10.44
N LEU A 40 0.92 3.82 9.36
CA LEU A 40 0.82 2.70 8.42
C LEU A 40 1.74 1.58 8.86
N ALA A 41 1.33 0.34 8.61
CA ALA A 41 2.19 -0.81 8.82
C ALA A 41 3.47 -0.68 7.96
N SER A 42 4.60 -1.16 8.48
CA SER A 42 5.92 -0.97 7.87
C SER A 42 6.08 -1.62 6.50
N ASP A 43 5.23 -2.59 6.18
CA ASP A 43 5.17 -3.32 4.92
C ASP A 43 4.27 -2.65 3.87
N VAL A 44 3.63 -1.52 4.20
CA VAL A 44 2.80 -0.74 3.29
C VAL A 44 3.63 0.36 2.64
N VAL A 45 3.66 0.38 1.31
CA VAL A 45 4.26 1.49 0.55
C VAL A 45 3.22 2.60 0.43
N PHE A 46 3.55 3.80 0.89
CA PHE A 46 2.65 4.95 0.85
C PHE A 46 3.03 5.95 -0.24
N LEU A 47 2.04 6.48 -0.95
CA LEU A 47 2.16 7.58 -1.91
C LEU A 47 1.13 8.69 -1.62
N GLY A 48 1.62 9.92 -1.55
CA GLY A 48 0.77 11.11 -1.47
C GLY A 48 0.07 11.39 -2.80
N LYS A 49 -1.21 11.78 -2.76
CA LYS A 49 -1.91 12.30 -3.94
C LYS A 49 -1.55 13.77 -4.23
N PRO A 50 -1.46 14.16 -5.52
CA PRO A 50 -1.44 13.30 -6.70
C PRO A 50 -0.05 12.69 -6.92
N PRO A 51 0.07 11.36 -7.17
CA PRO A 51 1.36 10.79 -7.51
C PRO A 51 1.77 11.19 -8.94
N ARG A 52 3.06 11.38 -9.16
CA ARG A 52 3.62 11.42 -10.52
C ARG A 52 3.75 10.01 -11.07
N ALA A 53 3.74 9.85 -12.39
CA ALA A 53 3.85 8.53 -13.02
C ALA A 53 5.12 7.79 -12.57
N GLU A 54 6.27 8.47 -12.56
CA GLU A 54 7.56 7.90 -12.18
C GLU A 54 7.56 7.43 -10.73
N THR A 55 6.96 8.21 -9.83
CA THR A 55 6.85 7.84 -8.41
C THR A 55 5.92 6.64 -8.18
N LEU A 56 4.87 6.52 -8.99
CA LEU A 56 3.97 5.37 -8.95
C LEU A 56 4.68 4.11 -9.44
N TYR A 57 5.39 4.18 -10.57
CA TYR A 57 6.16 3.05 -11.10
C TYR A 57 7.20 2.56 -10.10
N ALA A 58 8.01 3.47 -9.56
CA ALA A 58 9.04 3.12 -8.58
C ALA A 58 8.46 2.48 -7.31
N ALA A 59 7.29 2.94 -6.85
CA ALA A 59 6.62 2.34 -5.69
C ALA A 59 6.10 0.92 -5.99
N LEU A 60 5.56 0.70 -7.18
CA LEU A 60 5.10 -0.61 -7.62
C LEU A 60 6.27 -1.58 -7.79
N GLU A 61 7.37 -1.15 -8.41
CA GLU A 61 8.59 -1.95 -8.53
C GLU A 61 9.12 -2.36 -7.16
N ARG A 62 9.29 -1.40 -6.24
CA ARG A 62 9.74 -1.69 -4.86
C ARG A 62 8.80 -2.67 -4.14
N ALA A 63 7.50 -2.50 -4.30
CA ALA A 63 6.51 -3.40 -3.70
C ALA A 63 6.70 -4.83 -4.24
N LEU A 64 6.90 -4.99 -5.55
CA LEU A 64 7.09 -6.30 -6.19
C LEU A 64 8.45 -6.93 -5.87
N GLU A 65 9.52 -6.14 -5.79
CA GLU A 65 10.87 -6.61 -5.47
C GLU A 65 10.98 -7.11 -4.03
N SER A 66 10.30 -6.46 -3.08
CA SER A 66 10.27 -6.87 -1.66
C SER A 66 9.67 -8.27 -1.44
N GLY A 67 9.01 -8.83 -2.45
CA GLY A 67 8.36 -10.12 -2.41
C GLY A 67 8.94 -11.20 -3.29
N ARG A 68 10.07 -10.96 -3.95
CA ARG A 68 10.79 -12.04 -4.62
C ARG A 68 11.54 -12.85 -3.55
N PRO A 69 11.13 -14.09 -3.24
CA PRO A 69 12.02 -14.98 -2.50
C PRO A 69 13.27 -15.19 -3.35
N GLY A 70 14.44 -15.02 -2.73
CA GLY A 70 15.79 -15.38 -3.21
C GLY A 70 16.00 -15.49 -4.71
N ARG A 71 16.80 -14.58 -5.25
CA ARG A 71 17.73 -14.97 -6.31
C ARG A 71 18.86 -15.81 -5.71
#